data_AF-A0A940V593-F1
#
_entry.id   AF-A0A940V593-F1
#
_cell.length_a   1.000
_cell.length_b   1.000
_cell.length_c   1.000
_cell.angle_alpha   90.00
_cell.angle_beta   90.00
_cell.angle_gamma   90.00
#
_symmetry.space_group_name_H-M   'P 1'
#
loop_
_entity.id
_entity.type
_entity.pdbx_description
1 polymer ?
#
loop_
_entity_poly.entity_id
_entity_poly.type
_entity_poly.pdbx_seq_one_letter_code
_entity_poly.pdbx_strand_id
1 'polypeptide(L)'
;MRKSNIGGIIIAASTSRAKPMLKLGSIPVVKRIVLTFQQAEVFPIVVITGTQEEEVRHELSEFGVVFIKNENCEDATLYESLKIGLHY
;
A
#
# COMPACT_ATOMS: atom_id res chain seq x y z
N MET A 1 17.81 7.81 -8.52
CA MET A 1 16.61 6.95 -8.66
C MET A 1 16.71 6.14 -9.94
N ARG A 2 16.66 4.80 -9.86
CA ARG A 2 16.51 3.96 -11.05
C ARG A 2 15.11 4.20 -11.63
N LYS A 3 15.02 4.53 -12.92
CA LYS A 3 13.73 4.61 -13.62
C LYS A 3 13.31 3.18 -13.97
N SER A 4 12.27 2.67 -13.30
CA SER A 4 11.51 1.51 -13.78
C SER A 4 10.42 2.03 -14.71
N ASN A 5 10.07 1.26 -15.75
CA ASN A 5 8.92 1.57 -16.60
C ASN A 5 7.59 1.10 -15.97
N ILE A 6 7.64 0.51 -14.77
CA ILE A 6 6.50 -0.11 -14.10
C ILE A 6 6.40 0.46 -12.68
N GLY A 7 5.27 1.10 -12.39
CA GLY A 7 4.85 1.49 -11.05
C GLY A 7 3.87 0.46 -10.45
N GLY A 8 3.78 0.45 -9.12
CA GLY A 8 2.88 -0.44 -8.38
C GLY A 8 1.98 0.34 -7.43
N ILE A 9 0.70 -0.06 -7.36
CA ILE A 9 -0.27 0.50 -6.41
C ILE A 9 -0.75 -0.61 -5.48
N ILE A 10 -0.73 -0.35 -4.18
CA ILE A 10 -1.20 -1.27 -3.14
C ILE A 10 -2.32 -0.59 -2.36
N ILE A 11 -3.50 -1.21 -2.31
CA ILE A 11 -4.65 -0.69 -1.58
C ILE A 11 -4.65 -1.31 -0.18
N ALA A 12 -4.28 -0.52 0.82
CA ALA A 12 -4.18 -0.89 2.22
C ALA A 12 -5.17 -0.11 3.10
N ALA A 13 -6.23 0.45 2.52
CA ALA A 13 -7.09 1.41 3.19
C ALA A 13 -8.23 0.82 4.04
N SER A 14 -8.41 -0.52 4.07
CA SER A 14 -9.58 -1.17 4.71
C SER A 14 -9.20 -2.39 5.54
N THR A 15 -9.59 -2.40 6.81
CA THR A 15 -9.48 -3.56 7.71
C THR A 15 -10.51 -4.65 7.43
N SER A 16 -11.65 -4.35 6.82
CA SER A 16 -12.68 -5.36 6.51
C SER A 16 -12.38 -6.12 5.22
N ARG A 17 -11.84 -5.43 4.20
CA ARG A 17 -11.60 -5.99 2.86
C ARG A 17 -10.12 -6.30 2.59
N ALA A 18 -9.22 -5.37 2.87
CA ALA A 18 -7.80 -5.50 2.52
C ALA A 18 -6.96 -6.14 3.63
N LYS A 19 -7.30 -5.88 4.91
CA LYS A 19 -6.62 -6.44 6.10
C LYS A 19 -5.08 -6.30 6.01
N PRO A 20 -4.56 -5.08 5.80
CA PRO A 20 -3.13 -4.88 5.46
C PRO A 20 -2.18 -5.42 6.53
N MET A 21 -2.57 -5.31 7.80
CA MET A 21 -1.79 -5.75 8.95
C MET A 21 -2.00 -7.22 9.33
N LEU A 22 -2.83 -7.97 8.61
CA LEU A 22 -2.96 -9.41 8.81
C LEU A 22 -1.60 -10.07 8.59
N LYS A 23 -1.13 -10.83 9.58
CA LYS A 23 0.15 -11.52 9.49
C LYS A 23 0.04 -12.79 8.65
N LEU A 24 0.95 -12.95 7.70
CA LEU A 24 1.16 -14.20 6.96
C LEU A 24 2.59 -14.68 7.23
N GLY A 25 2.71 -15.60 8.18
CA GLY A 25 3.99 -15.95 8.80
C GLY A 25 4.45 -14.86 9.77
N SER A 26 5.69 -14.40 9.64
CA SER A 26 6.30 -13.42 10.54
C SER A 26 6.01 -11.95 10.20
N ILE A 27 5.52 -11.66 8.98
CA ILE A 27 5.31 -10.28 8.49
C ILE A 27 3.85 -10.05 8.04
N PRO A 28 3.37 -8.79 8.12
CA PRO A 28 2.09 -8.40 7.53
C PRO A 28 2.01 -8.62 6.02
N VAL A 29 0.80 -8.87 5.51
CA VAL A 29 0.54 -9.06 4.08
C VAL A 29 0.99 -7.83 3.27
N VAL A 30 0.73 -6.61 3.75
CA VAL A 30 1.13 -5.38 3.04
C VAL A 30 2.64 -5.30 2.83
N LYS A 31 3.44 -5.66 3.84
CA LYS A 31 4.90 -5.71 3.76
C LYS A 31 5.39 -6.78 2.81
N ARG A 32 4.75 -7.94 2.81
CA ARG A 32 5.07 -9.01 1.86
C ARG A 32 4.89 -8.54 0.41
N ILE A 33 3.81 -7.83 0.10
CA ILE A 33 3.55 -7.31 -1.24
C ILE A 33 4.60 -6.26 -1.64
N VAL A 34 4.96 -5.33 -0.74
CA VAL A 34 6.02 -4.33 -0.98
C VAL A 34 7.35 -5.01 -1.27
N LEU A 35 7.75 -6.00 -0.48
CA LEU A 35 8.96 -6.78 -0.70
C LEU A 35 8.94 -7.48 -2.06
N THR A 36 7.81 -8.08 -2.45
CA THR A 36 7.65 -8.72 -3.77
C THR A 36 7.78 -7.70 -4.90
N PHE A 37 7.19 -6.51 -4.78
CA PHE A 37 7.32 -5.45 -5.79
C PHE A 37 8.77 -4.95 -5.91
N GLN A 38 9.48 -4.78 -4.80
CA GLN A 38 10.90 -4.41 -4.81
C GLN A 38 11.77 -5.49 -5.46
N GLN A 39 11.52 -6.77 -5.16
CA GLN A 39 12.21 -7.91 -5.80
C GLN A 39 11.96 -7.95 -7.33
N ALA A 40 10.80 -7.50 -7.77
CA ALA A 40 10.43 -7.38 -9.18
C ALA A 40 10.86 -6.04 -9.83
N GLU A 41 11.67 -5.22 -9.14
CA GLU A 41 12.13 -3.91 -9.61
C GLU A 41 11.00 -2.92 -9.98
N VAL A 42 9.84 -3.02 -9.33
CA VAL A 42 8.72 -2.09 -9.48
C VAL A 42 9.02 -0.80 -8.71
N PHE A 43 8.97 0.35 -9.39
CA PHE A 43 9.19 1.66 -8.78
C PHE A 43 8.57 2.79 -9.62
N PRO A 44 7.80 3.72 -9.02
CA PRO A 44 7.50 3.84 -7.59
C PRO A 44 6.46 2.83 -7.09
N ILE A 45 6.41 2.60 -5.78
CA ILE A 45 5.36 1.84 -5.10
C ILE A 45 4.51 2.82 -4.29
N VAL A 46 3.24 2.93 -4.63
CA VAL A 46 2.25 3.78 -3.97
C VAL A 46 1.35 2.91 -3.09
N VAL A 47 1.25 3.26 -1.81
CA VAL A 47 0.42 2.56 -0.82
C VAL A 47 -0.71 3.49 -0.41
N ILE A 48 -1.94 3.10 -0.74
CA ILE A 48 -3.14 3.83 -0.35
C ILE A 48 -3.55 3.38 1.04
N THR A 49 -3.42 4.25 2.03
CA THR A 49 -3.76 4.00 3.43
C THR A 49 -5.16 4.54 3.75
N GLY A 50 -5.68 4.19 4.92
CA GLY A 50 -6.99 4.57 5.40
C GLY A 50 -7.11 4.15 6.86
N THR A 51 -7.89 3.10 7.13
CA THR A 51 -7.89 2.47 8.46
C THR A 51 -6.49 1.91 8.79
N GLN A 52 -6.06 1.99 10.05
CA GLN A 52 -4.74 1.53 10.50
C GLN A 52 -3.56 2.24 9.81
N GLU A 53 -3.73 3.49 9.38
CA GLU A 53 -2.70 4.24 8.68
C GLU A 53 -1.36 4.25 9.41
N GLU A 54 -1.34 4.61 10.70
CA GLU A 54 -0.09 4.72 11.47
C GLU A 54 0.67 3.38 11.54
N GLU A 55 -0.06 2.28 11.73
CA GLU A 55 0.52 0.93 11.79
C GLU A 55 1.13 0.54 10.43
N VAL A 56 0.42 0.81 9.34
CA VAL A 56 0.90 0.56 7.96
C VAL A 56 2.10 1.43 7.63
N ARG A 57 2.07 2.72 7.98
CA ARG A 57 3.18 3.65 7.73
C ARG A 57 4.43 3.27 8.53
N HIS A 58 4.25 2.93 9.81
CA HIS A 58 5.34 2.47 10.66
C HIS A 58 6.00 1.21 10.09
N GLU A 59 5.20 0.18 9.75
CA GLU A 59 5.69 -1.09 9.22
C GLU A 59 6.47 -0.94 7.89
N LEU A 60 6.09 0.06 7.08
CA LEU A 60 6.62 0.28 5.73
C LEU A 60 7.59 1.47 5.61
N SER A 61 7.90 2.15 6.71
CA SER A 61 8.67 3.39 6.74
C SER A 61 10.06 3.29 6.10
N GLU A 62 10.72 2.14 6.22
CA GLU A 62 12.07 1.90 5.70
C GLU A 62 12.09 1.40 4.24
N PHE A 63 10.92 1.22 3.59
CA PHE A 63 10.83 0.58 2.27
C PHE A 63 10.77 1.57 1.10
N GLY A 64 10.85 2.87 1.35
CA GLY A 64 10.87 3.90 0.30
C GLY A 64 9.59 3.92 -0.54
N VAL A 65 8.45 3.57 0.06
CA VAL A 65 7.13 3.64 -0.57
C VAL A 65 6.51 5.03 -0.40
N VAL A 66 5.57 5.38 -1.27
CA VAL A 66 4.79 6.62 -1.17
C VAL A 66 3.44 6.32 -0.53
N PHE A 67 3.07 7.08 0.50
CA PHE A 67 1.76 6.92 1.15
C PHE A 67 0.77 7.97 0.67
N ILE A 68 -0.44 7.53 0.32
CA ILE A 68 -1.58 8.42 0.07
C ILE A 68 -2.72 7.98 0.99
N LYS A 69 -3.17 8.90 1.85
CA LYS A 69 -4.30 8.64 2.74
C LYS A 69 -5.61 8.81 1.97
N ASN A 70 -6.47 7.80 2.00
CA ASN A 70 -7.87 7.94 1.64
C ASN A 70 -8.66 8.36 2.89
N GLU A 71 -9.08 9.62 2.95
CA GLU A 71 -9.84 10.16 4.08
C GLU A 71 -11.23 9.52 4.23
N ASN A 72 -11.84 9.07 3.12
CA ASN A 72 -13.17 8.46 3.12
C ASN A 72 -13.11 6.92 3.26
N CYS A 73 -12.07 6.37 3.89
CA CYS A 73 -11.81 4.93 3.87
C CYS A 73 -12.91 4.03 4.48
N GLU A 74 -13.76 4.55 5.37
CA GLU A 74 -14.87 3.80 5.96
C GLU A 74 -15.98 3.52 4.95
N ASP A 75 -16.27 4.49 4.08
CA ASP A 75 -17.32 4.41 3.05
C ASP A 75 -16.77 4.06 1.66
N ALA A 76 -15.48 4.32 1.41
CA ALA A 76 -14.87 4.16 0.10
C ALA A 76 -14.72 2.68 -0.28
N THR A 77 -15.02 2.39 -1.54
CA THR A 77 -14.73 1.08 -2.11
C THR A 77 -13.24 0.93 -2.39
N LEU A 78 -12.77 -0.32 -2.53
CA LEU A 78 -11.43 -0.59 -3.05
C LEU A 78 -11.24 0.09 -4.43
N TYR A 79 -12.31 0.18 -5.23
CA TYR A 79 -12.27 0.84 -6.53
C TYR A 79 -12.01 2.35 -6.45
N GLU A 80 -12.67 3.07 -5.53
CA GLU A 80 -12.37 4.50 -5.32
C GLU A 80 -10.95 4.71 -4.80
N SER A 81 -10.47 3.84 -3.90
CA SER A 81 -9.09 3.87 -3.43
C SER A 81 -8.07 3.61 -4.56
N LEU A 82 -8.40 2.73 -5.51
CA LEU A 82 -7.58 2.49 -6.69
C LEU A 82 -7.48 3.73 -7.58
N LYS A 83 -8.59 4.44 -7.82
CA LYS A 83 -8.58 5.69 -8.61
C LYS A 83 -7.66 6.74 -8.01
N ILE A 84 -7.69 6.90 -6.69
CA ILE A 84 -6.78 7.80 -5.97
C ILE A 84 -5.32 7.44 -6.28
N GLY A 85 -4.96 6.16 -6.21
CA GLY A 85 -3.61 5.71 -6.53
C GLY A 85 -3.22 5.85 -8.00
N LEU A 86 -4.17 5.72 -8.93
CA LEU A 86 -3.93 5.88 -10.37
C LEU A 86 -3.78 7.35 -10.80
N HIS A 87 -4.26 8.30 -9.99
CA HIS A 87 -4.13 9.74 -10.25
C HIS A 87 -2.84 10.35 -9.70
N TYR A 88 -2.01 9.57 -8.99
CA TYR A 88 -0.69 9.96 -8.50
C TYR A 88 0.36 9.88 -9.61
#